data_AF-A0A146HU91-F1
#
_entry.id   AF-A0A146HU91-F1
#
_cell.length_a   1.000
_cell.length_b   1.000
_cell.length_c   1.000
_cell.angle_alpha   90.00
_cell.angle_beta   90.00
_cell.angle_gamma   90.00
#
_symmetry.space_group_name_H-M   'P 1'
#
loop_
_entity.id
_entity.type
_entity.pdbx_description
1 polymer ?
#
loop_
_entity_poly.entity_id
_entity_poly.type
_entity_poly.pdbx_seq_one_letter_code
_entity_poly.pdbx_strand_id
1 'polypeptide(L)'
;MEVLVLDGGTGHLLKAKGIEQLVPGLAYDQLFLAGTLANIHQPELVKEVHREYVVAGADVLTTNSFACTSYSLSKIGKACQAAELISSAARLAREVADQAGRQVQVAGTLPPLQESYQTHGLPSPDDMQQQYRQIAAALLPHVDLLLCETLATVAEGLAAATVASESGKPWWISWTLEDNLSARLRSGEALETAVATISQLPGLQALLVNCCSPQAVAAALPRLQRCAPPTVRIGGYANGFATTTSQWLAGTGAAPEAGLHVVPPAEEYTREGIILPDSYARHAAHWRALGASVVGGCCGDIEKLGSKRGVISQSIKDVLQSLVDDDLVRQEKIGISNYFWSFPSDTAVKLETDIGKLQQRLEERQAERQRLDTQLEESKVGKEDSGERQELVRQLKQLEERVAQQKAELAKYSDNDPERYEAMREAIHVAKDSSNRWLDNIYTLETWLKRKFEGMKEEVDNLFKEVGSGWGLLTFG
;
A
#
# COMPACT_ATOMS: atom_id res chain seq x y z
N MET A 1 -19.61 13.19 -30.74
CA MET A 1 -19.41 11.73 -30.63
C MET A 1 -19.05 11.41 -29.20
N GLU A 2 -19.44 10.24 -28.71
CA GLU A 2 -18.92 9.69 -27.46
C GLU A 2 -17.40 9.47 -27.59
N VAL A 3 -16.66 9.70 -26.51
CA VAL A 3 -15.20 9.54 -26.48
C VAL A 3 -14.90 8.09 -26.16
N LEU A 4 -14.08 7.45 -27.00
CA LEU A 4 -13.56 6.11 -26.73
C LEU A 4 -12.26 6.21 -25.94
N VAL A 5 -12.15 5.40 -24.89
CA VAL A 5 -10.93 5.28 -24.09
C VAL A 5 -10.14 4.05 -24.55
N LEU A 6 -8.96 4.27 -25.11
CA LEU A 6 -7.94 3.25 -25.35
C LEU A 6 -7.24 2.90 -24.03
N ASP A 7 -6.67 1.71 -23.99
CA ASP A 7 -5.78 1.29 -22.90
C ASP A 7 -4.45 2.08 -22.87
N GLY A 8 -3.56 1.65 -21.97
CA GLY A 8 -2.25 2.26 -21.72
C GLY A 8 -1.07 1.40 -22.17
N GLY A 9 0.13 1.78 -21.74
CA GLY A 9 1.37 1.06 -22.05
C GLY A 9 1.48 -0.32 -21.40
N THR A 10 0.93 -1.36 -22.04
CA THR A 10 0.98 -2.77 -21.59
C THR A 10 2.38 -3.25 -21.20
N GLY A 11 3.42 -2.92 -21.98
CA GLY A 11 4.79 -3.32 -21.67
C GLY A 11 5.33 -2.73 -20.36
N HIS A 12 4.90 -1.52 -19.98
CA HIS A 12 5.31 -0.89 -18.72
C HIS A 12 4.65 -1.56 -17.52
N LEU A 13 3.35 -1.84 -17.64
CA LEU A 13 2.60 -2.49 -16.56
C LEU A 13 3.08 -3.95 -16.35
N LEU A 14 3.39 -4.68 -17.42
CA LEU A 14 4.06 -5.99 -17.33
C LEU A 14 5.43 -5.88 -16.63
N LYS A 15 6.22 -4.85 -16.95
CA LYS A 15 7.49 -4.58 -16.28
C LYS A 15 7.30 -4.23 -14.79
N ALA A 16 6.28 -3.46 -14.45
CA ALA A 16 5.94 -3.15 -13.05
C ALA A 16 5.57 -4.40 -12.25
N LYS A 17 4.98 -5.40 -12.90
CA LYS A 17 4.69 -6.73 -12.33
C LYS A 17 5.86 -7.71 -12.39
N GLY A 18 7.06 -7.25 -12.75
CA GLY A 18 8.28 -8.06 -12.70
C GLY A 18 8.43 -9.10 -13.82
N ILE A 19 7.80 -8.90 -14.99
CA ILE A 19 7.84 -9.88 -16.09
C ILE A 19 9.26 -10.32 -16.47
N GLU A 20 10.24 -9.42 -16.33
CA GLU A 20 11.66 -9.66 -16.62
C GLU A 20 12.26 -10.80 -15.77
N GLN A 21 11.70 -11.09 -14.59
CA GLN A 21 12.11 -12.21 -13.73
C GLN A 21 11.33 -13.50 -14.01
N LEU A 22 10.15 -13.37 -14.63
CA LEU A 22 9.20 -14.47 -14.84
C LEU A 22 9.40 -15.17 -16.19
N VAL A 23 10.10 -14.52 -17.12
CA VAL A 23 10.47 -15.07 -18.43
C VAL A 23 11.96 -15.39 -18.44
N PRO A 24 12.35 -16.68 -18.39
CA PRO A 24 13.75 -17.06 -18.38
C PRO A 24 14.39 -16.95 -19.76
N GLY A 25 15.72 -16.87 -19.80
CA GLY A 25 16.52 -17.04 -21.03
C GLY A 25 16.76 -15.78 -21.85
N LEU A 26 16.55 -14.59 -21.26
CA LEU A 26 16.88 -13.30 -21.88
C LEU A 26 18.10 -12.67 -21.23
N ALA A 27 18.99 -12.11 -22.05
CA ALA A 27 20.06 -11.23 -21.57
C ALA A 27 19.50 -9.85 -21.16
N TYR A 28 20.30 -9.08 -20.42
CA TYR A 28 19.88 -7.78 -19.87
C TYR A 28 19.37 -6.79 -20.94
N ASP A 29 20.05 -6.72 -22.08
CA ASP A 29 19.69 -5.89 -23.24
C ASP A 29 18.49 -6.41 -24.03
N GLN A 30 18.02 -7.63 -23.73
CA GLN A 30 16.88 -8.28 -24.37
C GLN A 30 15.62 -8.27 -23.50
N LEU A 31 15.71 -7.79 -22.25
CA LEU A 31 14.61 -7.80 -21.29
C LEU A 31 13.34 -7.08 -21.78
N PHE A 32 13.48 -6.15 -22.73
CA PHE A 32 12.32 -5.51 -23.38
C PHE A 32 11.41 -6.52 -24.11
N LEU A 33 11.92 -7.69 -24.52
CA LEU A 33 11.15 -8.78 -25.14
C LEU A 33 10.47 -9.71 -24.13
N ALA A 34 10.72 -9.55 -22.82
CA ALA A 34 10.04 -10.36 -21.81
C ALA A 34 8.52 -10.19 -21.89
N GLY A 35 8.03 -8.96 -22.14
CA GLY A 35 6.61 -8.68 -22.35
C GLY A 35 6.03 -9.40 -23.57
N THR A 36 6.78 -9.48 -24.67
CA THR A 36 6.39 -10.26 -25.86
C THR A 36 6.27 -11.74 -25.56
N LEU A 37 7.30 -12.32 -24.92
CA LEU A 37 7.34 -13.75 -24.60
C LEU A 37 6.30 -14.14 -23.53
N ALA A 38 5.83 -13.19 -22.73
CA ALA A 38 4.74 -13.38 -21.76
C ALA A 38 3.46 -13.91 -22.41
N ASN A 39 3.20 -13.61 -23.69
CA ASN A 39 2.02 -14.10 -24.41
C ASN A 39 1.90 -15.63 -24.45
N ILE A 40 3.02 -16.35 -24.30
CA ILE A 40 3.06 -17.82 -24.21
C ILE A 40 3.46 -18.26 -22.80
N HIS A 41 4.48 -17.62 -22.21
CA HIS A 41 5.08 -18.10 -20.97
C HIS A 41 4.37 -17.62 -19.70
N GLN A 42 3.67 -16.48 -19.76
CA GLN A 42 2.96 -15.88 -18.63
C GLN A 42 1.58 -15.31 -19.07
N PRO A 43 0.71 -16.12 -19.71
CA PRO A 43 -0.52 -15.63 -20.33
C PRO A 43 -1.53 -15.07 -19.32
N GLU A 44 -1.58 -15.61 -18.10
CA GLU A 44 -2.45 -15.07 -17.06
C GLU A 44 -2.05 -13.67 -16.62
N LEU A 45 -0.74 -13.37 -16.60
CA LEU A 45 -0.25 -12.04 -16.26
C LEU A 45 -0.61 -11.01 -17.35
N VAL A 46 -0.54 -11.40 -18.62
CA VAL A 46 -1.01 -10.55 -19.73
C VAL A 46 -2.52 -10.29 -19.62
N LYS A 47 -3.31 -11.32 -19.28
CA LYS A 47 -4.74 -11.16 -19.05
C LYS A 47 -5.05 -10.29 -17.82
N GLU A 48 -4.27 -10.40 -16.76
CA GLU A 48 -4.37 -9.52 -15.59
C GLU A 48 -4.19 -8.05 -16.00
N VAL A 49 -3.15 -7.74 -16.79
CA VAL A 49 -2.93 -6.37 -17.30
C VAL A 49 -4.10 -5.87 -18.15
N HIS A 50 -4.62 -6.69 -19.07
CA HIS A 50 -5.80 -6.30 -19.84
C HIS A 50 -7.04 -6.09 -18.95
N ARG A 51 -7.24 -6.92 -17.91
CA ARG A 51 -8.35 -6.75 -16.96
C ARG A 51 -8.22 -5.44 -16.18
N GLU A 52 -7.01 -5.05 -15.79
CA GLU A 52 -6.77 -3.77 -15.13
C GLU A 52 -7.20 -2.60 -16.01
N TYR A 53 -6.88 -2.62 -17.31
CA TYR A 53 -7.37 -1.59 -18.24
C TYR A 53 -8.89 -1.62 -18.43
N VAL A 54 -9.52 -2.80 -18.51
CA VAL A 54 -10.99 -2.91 -18.57
C VAL A 54 -11.65 -2.31 -17.33
N VAL A 55 -11.12 -2.59 -16.15
CA VAL A 55 -11.59 -2.07 -14.85
C VAL A 55 -11.37 -0.56 -14.75
N ALA A 56 -10.26 -0.05 -15.27
CA ALA A 56 -9.97 1.38 -15.35
C ALA A 56 -10.89 2.13 -16.34
N GLY A 57 -11.64 1.40 -17.18
CA GLY A 57 -12.63 1.96 -18.09
C GLY A 57 -12.24 1.96 -19.57
N ALA A 58 -11.20 1.24 -19.99
CA ALA A 58 -10.80 1.17 -21.40
C ALA A 58 -11.89 0.50 -22.27
N ASP A 59 -12.35 1.19 -23.30
CA ASP A 59 -13.31 0.68 -24.29
C ASP A 59 -12.64 -0.14 -25.38
N VAL A 60 -11.34 0.10 -25.61
CA VAL A 60 -10.54 -0.60 -26.62
C VAL A 60 -9.24 -1.06 -25.99
N LEU A 61 -8.99 -2.37 -26.06
CA LEU A 61 -7.71 -2.98 -25.68
C LEU A 61 -6.81 -3.13 -26.90
N THR A 62 -5.54 -2.76 -26.77
CA THR A 62 -4.51 -3.04 -27.78
C THR A 62 -3.88 -4.40 -27.51
N THR A 63 -3.60 -5.18 -28.56
CA THR A 63 -2.94 -6.48 -28.39
C THR A 63 -1.51 -6.30 -27.90
N ASN A 64 -1.04 -7.17 -27.00
CA ASN A 64 0.36 -7.21 -26.54
C ASN A 64 1.31 -7.76 -27.64
N SER A 65 1.25 -7.23 -28.86
CA SER A 65 1.94 -7.74 -30.05
C SER A 65 2.93 -6.76 -30.68
N PHE A 66 3.11 -5.56 -30.10
CA PHE A 66 3.93 -4.49 -30.67
C PHE A 66 5.38 -4.93 -30.99
N ALA A 67 6.02 -5.69 -30.09
CA ALA A 67 7.38 -6.19 -30.29
C ALA A 67 7.44 -7.65 -30.80
N CYS A 68 6.34 -8.17 -31.37
CA CYS A 68 6.30 -9.51 -31.97
C CYS A 68 6.75 -9.53 -33.45
N THR A 69 7.40 -8.48 -33.93
CA THR A 69 7.90 -8.42 -35.32
C THR A 69 9.05 -9.41 -35.54
N SER A 70 9.17 -9.91 -36.78
CA SER A 70 10.29 -10.78 -37.17
C SER A 70 11.64 -10.13 -36.87
N TYR A 71 11.76 -8.82 -37.08
CA TYR A 71 12.95 -8.03 -36.73
C TYR A 71 13.28 -8.13 -35.23
N SER A 72 12.32 -7.80 -34.36
CA SER A 72 12.52 -7.80 -32.91
C SER A 72 12.88 -9.19 -32.38
N LEU A 73 12.15 -10.22 -32.83
CA LEU A 73 12.35 -11.60 -32.40
C LEU A 73 13.62 -12.24 -32.97
N SER A 74 14.14 -11.76 -34.10
CA SER A 74 15.41 -12.23 -34.66
C SER A 74 16.60 -11.96 -33.74
N LYS A 75 16.55 -10.90 -32.93
CA LYS A 75 17.59 -10.54 -31.94
C LYS A 75 17.81 -11.63 -30.88
N ILE A 76 16.84 -12.53 -30.71
CA ILE A 76 16.89 -13.67 -29.79
C ILE A 76 16.67 -15.02 -30.50
N GLY A 77 16.80 -15.06 -31.83
CA GLY A 77 16.66 -16.29 -32.61
C GLY A 77 15.25 -16.88 -32.64
N LYS A 78 14.20 -16.09 -32.36
CA LYS A 78 12.79 -16.55 -32.25
C LYS A 78 11.87 -15.99 -33.34
N ALA A 79 12.40 -15.51 -34.45
CA ALA A 79 11.60 -14.94 -35.55
C ALA A 79 10.50 -15.90 -36.07
N CYS A 80 10.75 -17.21 -36.06
CA CYS A 80 9.75 -18.22 -36.44
C CYS A 80 8.54 -18.30 -35.50
N GLN A 81 8.64 -17.76 -34.29
CA GLN A 81 7.56 -17.75 -33.29
C GLN A 81 6.65 -16.51 -33.41
N ALA A 82 6.93 -15.59 -34.35
CA ALA A 82 6.19 -14.33 -34.48
C ALA A 82 4.67 -14.54 -34.61
N ALA A 83 4.24 -15.38 -35.56
CA ALA A 83 2.82 -15.63 -35.79
C ALA A 83 2.10 -16.24 -34.58
N GLU A 84 2.76 -17.16 -33.87
CA GLU A 84 2.23 -17.81 -32.66
C GLU A 84 2.08 -16.79 -31.52
N LEU A 85 3.10 -15.96 -31.29
CA LEU A 85 3.08 -14.91 -30.26
C LEU A 85 1.99 -13.86 -30.55
N ILE A 86 1.86 -13.42 -31.81
CA ILE A 86 0.84 -12.47 -32.24
C ILE A 86 -0.56 -13.04 -32.04
N SER A 87 -0.80 -14.28 -32.48
CA SER A 87 -2.10 -14.95 -32.33
C SER A 87 -2.44 -15.14 -30.85
N SER A 88 -1.47 -15.54 -30.01
CA SER A 88 -1.68 -15.66 -28.57
C SER A 88 -2.01 -14.31 -27.94
N ALA A 89 -1.29 -13.24 -28.26
CA ALA A 89 -1.57 -11.88 -27.76
C ALA A 89 -3.01 -11.46 -28.08
N ALA A 90 -3.46 -11.68 -29.32
CA ALA A 90 -4.80 -11.32 -29.76
C ALA A 90 -5.88 -12.15 -29.06
N ARG A 91 -5.66 -13.45 -28.90
CA ARG A 91 -6.57 -14.35 -28.18
C ARG A 91 -6.72 -13.94 -26.70
N LEU A 92 -5.62 -13.61 -26.02
CA LEU A 92 -5.65 -13.21 -24.60
C LEU A 92 -6.44 -11.92 -24.39
N ALA A 93 -6.25 -10.92 -25.26
CA ALA A 93 -7.04 -9.68 -25.21
C ALA A 93 -8.53 -9.95 -25.47
N ARG A 94 -8.86 -10.81 -26.44
CA ARG A 94 -10.24 -11.22 -26.75
C ARG A 94 -10.92 -11.93 -25.58
N GLU A 95 -10.23 -12.88 -24.94
CA GLU A 95 -10.74 -13.58 -23.75
C GLU A 95 -11.13 -12.60 -22.63
N VAL A 96 -10.30 -11.58 -22.39
CA VAL A 96 -10.58 -10.57 -21.36
C VAL A 96 -11.73 -9.65 -21.77
N ALA A 97 -11.75 -9.21 -23.03
CA ALA A 97 -12.81 -8.36 -23.54
C ALA A 97 -14.19 -9.07 -23.54
N ASP A 98 -14.24 -10.38 -23.79
CA ASP A 98 -15.47 -11.18 -23.69
C ASP A 98 -15.97 -11.34 -22.24
N GLN A 99 -15.06 -11.27 -21.27
CA GLN A 99 -15.37 -11.40 -19.84
C GLN A 99 -15.73 -10.07 -19.16
N ALA A 100 -15.62 -8.94 -19.87
CA ALA A 100 -15.74 -7.60 -19.30
C ALA A 100 -17.16 -7.23 -18.81
N GLY A 101 -18.19 -8.02 -19.15
CA GLY A 101 -19.60 -7.72 -18.80
C GLY A 101 -20.18 -6.48 -19.50
N ARG A 102 -19.40 -5.84 -20.38
CA ARG A 102 -19.77 -4.72 -21.25
C ARG A 102 -19.06 -4.89 -22.59
N GLN A 103 -19.46 -4.11 -23.59
CA GLN A 103 -18.75 -4.11 -24.87
C GLN A 103 -17.35 -3.49 -24.71
N VAL A 104 -16.32 -4.28 -24.98
CA VAL A 104 -14.91 -3.87 -25.09
C VAL A 104 -14.39 -4.41 -26.42
N GLN A 105 -13.78 -3.53 -27.21
CA GLN A 105 -13.19 -3.89 -28.50
C GLN A 105 -11.73 -4.30 -28.34
N VAL A 106 -11.23 -5.13 -29.25
CA VAL A 106 -9.82 -5.51 -29.34
C VAL A 106 -9.22 -4.95 -30.63
N ALA A 107 -8.17 -4.14 -30.50
CA ALA A 107 -7.39 -3.56 -31.57
C ALA A 107 -6.10 -4.36 -31.79
N GLY A 108 -5.97 -4.98 -32.96
CA GLY A 108 -4.75 -5.67 -33.36
C GLY A 108 -3.69 -4.70 -33.86
N THR A 109 -2.58 -4.58 -33.14
CA THR A 109 -1.51 -3.64 -33.47
C THR A 109 -0.69 -4.11 -34.69
N LEU A 110 -0.59 -3.23 -35.70
CA LEU A 110 0.40 -3.27 -36.79
C LEU A 110 1.50 -2.25 -36.46
N PRO A 111 2.59 -2.67 -35.79
CA PRO A 111 3.65 -1.77 -35.31
C PRO A 111 4.66 -1.46 -36.43
N PRO A 112 5.63 -0.54 -36.23
CA PRO A 112 6.76 -0.38 -37.12
C PRO A 112 7.48 -1.72 -37.28
N LEU A 113 7.84 -2.09 -38.52
CA LEU A 113 8.42 -3.41 -38.81
C LEU A 113 9.82 -3.57 -38.22
N GLN A 114 10.53 -2.45 -38.03
CA GLN A 114 11.87 -2.38 -37.45
C GLN A 114 11.86 -1.60 -36.13
N GLU A 115 12.75 -0.64 -35.93
CA GLU A 115 12.80 0.18 -34.72
C GLU A 115 11.68 1.24 -34.72
N SER A 116 11.09 1.52 -33.54
CA SER A 116 9.83 2.28 -33.41
C SER A 116 9.84 3.72 -33.91
N TYR A 117 11.00 4.28 -34.23
CA TYR A 117 11.15 5.67 -34.69
C TYR A 117 12.07 5.79 -35.90
N GLN A 118 12.33 4.68 -36.57
CA GLN A 118 13.22 4.64 -37.72
C GLN A 118 12.57 5.32 -38.92
N THR A 119 13.31 6.27 -39.51
CA THR A 119 12.84 7.07 -40.66
C THR A 119 13.57 6.75 -41.96
N HIS A 120 14.62 5.94 -41.90
CA HIS A 120 15.50 5.62 -43.02
C HIS A 120 15.83 4.12 -43.05
N GLY A 121 16.27 3.61 -44.21
CA GLY A 121 16.60 2.18 -44.34
C GLY A 121 15.37 1.27 -44.24
N LEU A 122 14.18 1.79 -44.56
CA LEU A 122 12.96 0.99 -44.60
C LEU A 122 13.04 -0.06 -45.72
N PRO A 123 12.40 -1.23 -45.55
CA PRO A 123 12.26 -2.20 -46.63
C PRO A 123 11.51 -1.61 -47.84
N SER A 124 11.53 -2.32 -48.97
CA SER A 124 10.72 -1.92 -50.11
C SER A 124 9.23 -1.92 -49.75
N PRO A 125 8.38 -1.11 -50.41
CA PRO A 125 6.94 -1.10 -50.16
C PRO A 125 6.29 -2.50 -50.22
N ASP A 126 6.70 -3.32 -51.19
CA ASP A 126 6.18 -4.68 -51.36
C ASP A 126 6.59 -5.60 -50.20
N ASP A 127 7.85 -5.51 -49.75
CA ASP A 127 8.33 -6.28 -48.60
C ASP A 127 7.64 -5.85 -47.30
N MET A 128 7.41 -4.55 -47.11
CA MET A 128 6.69 -4.03 -45.95
C MET A 128 5.25 -4.57 -45.93
N GLN A 129 4.54 -4.47 -47.05
CA GLN A 129 3.17 -4.98 -47.14
C GLN A 129 3.12 -6.51 -46.95
N GLN A 130 4.09 -7.26 -47.46
CA GLN A 130 4.16 -8.70 -47.23
C GLN A 130 4.29 -9.03 -45.73
N GLN A 131 5.15 -8.31 -45.01
CA GLN A 131 5.31 -8.49 -43.56
C GLN A 131 4.06 -8.07 -42.79
N TYR A 132 3.45 -6.93 -43.13
CA TYR A 132 2.19 -6.52 -42.52
C TYR A 132 1.07 -7.54 -42.77
N ARG A 133 1.01 -8.16 -43.95
CA ARG A 133 0.03 -9.23 -44.26
C ARG A 133 0.22 -10.44 -43.34
N GLN A 134 1.46 -10.82 -43.02
CA GLN A 134 1.74 -11.90 -42.06
C GLN A 134 1.27 -11.55 -40.64
N ILE A 135 1.52 -10.32 -40.20
CA ILE A 135 1.07 -9.84 -38.87
C ILE A 135 -0.46 -9.80 -38.82
N ALA A 136 -1.10 -9.18 -39.83
CA ALA A 136 -2.55 -9.07 -39.91
C ALA A 136 -3.22 -10.46 -39.92
N ALA A 137 -2.70 -11.42 -40.69
CA ALA A 137 -3.25 -12.77 -40.74
C ALA A 137 -3.29 -13.46 -39.36
N ALA A 138 -2.28 -13.22 -38.50
CA ALA A 138 -2.25 -13.78 -37.15
C ALA A 138 -3.19 -13.05 -36.15
N LEU A 139 -3.49 -11.77 -36.39
CA LEU A 139 -4.38 -10.96 -35.55
C LEU A 139 -5.87 -11.18 -35.87
N LEU A 140 -6.22 -11.22 -37.16
CA LEU A 140 -7.60 -11.13 -37.66
C LEU A 140 -8.62 -12.09 -37.02
N PRO A 141 -8.27 -13.33 -36.62
CA PRO A 141 -9.22 -14.23 -35.98
C PRO A 141 -9.77 -13.73 -34.63
N HIS A 142 -9.06 -12.85 -33.93
CA HIS A 142 -9.36 -12.49 -32.53
C HIS A 142 -9.58 -11.00 -32.28
N VAL A 143 -9.40 -10.14 -33.27
CA VAL A 143 -9.48 -8.66 -33.11
C VAL A 143 -10.71 -8.08 -33.80
N ASP A 144 -11.26 -6.99 -33.28
CA ASP A 144 -12.40 -6.27 -33.88
C ASP A 144 -11.94 -5.28 -34.96
N LEU A 145 -10.74 -4.72 -34.80
CA LEU A 145 -10.14 -3.74 -35.71
C LEU A 145 -8.62 -3.90 -35.77
N LEU A 146 -7.98 -3.32 -36.79
CA LEU A 146 -6.52 -3.20 -36.87
C LEU A 146 -6.07 -1.78 -36.54
N LEU A 147 -4.97 -1.64 -35.79
CA LEU A 147 -4.39 -0.37 -35.40
C LEU A 147 -2.97 -0.26 -35.97
N CYS A 148 -2.81 0.52 -37.03
CA CYS A 148 -1.50 0.88 -37.60
C CYS A 148 -0.81 1.87 -36.65
N GLU A 149 0.12 1.41 -35.82
CA GLU A 149 0.53 2.11 -34.61
C GLU A 149 1.96 2.66 -34.67
N THR A 150 2.20 3.87 -34.15
CA THR A 150 3.54 4.47 -33.99
C THR A 150 4.32 4.61 -35.29
N LEU A 151 3.66 4.92 -36.41
CA LEU A 151 4.33 4.98 -37.71
C LEU A 151 5.09 6.32 -37.86
N ALA A 152 6.39 6.23 -38.17
CA ALA A 152 7.30 7.38 -38.19
C ALA A 152 7.43 8.05 -39.56
N THR A 153 6.95 7.41 -40.63
CA THR A 153 7.04 7.89 -42.02
C THR A 153 5.71 7.77 -42.75
N VAL A 154 5.49 8.58 -43.80
CA VAL A 154 4.31 8.43 -44.68
C VAL A 154 4.36 7.10 -45.42
N ALA A 155 5.55 6.68 -45.88
CA ALA A 155 5.73 5.46 -46.66
C ALA A 155 5.33 4.19 -45.90
N GLU A 156 5.79 4.04 -44.65
CA GLU A 156 5.40 2.91 -43.80
C GLU A 156 3.93 3.04 -43.36
N GLY A 157 3.47 4.26 -43.09
CA GLY A 157 2.06 4.64 -42.93
C GLY A 157 1.15 4.03 -43.98
N LEU A 158 1.47 4.29 -45.25
CA LEU A 158 0.72 3.79 -46.40
C LEU A 158 0.81 2.27 -46.52
N ALA A 159 1.98 1.67 -46.30
CA ALA A 159 2.14 0.21 -46.38
C ALA A 159 1.26 -0.52 -45.35
N ALA A 160 1.27 -0.09 -44.09
CA ALA A 160 0.42 -0.64 -43.04
C ALA A 160 -1.07 -0.41 -43.33
N ALA A 161 -1.45 0.82 -43.70
CA ALA A 161 -2.84 1.18 -44.00
C ALA A 161 -3.41 0.40 -45.20
N THR A 162 -2.60 0.16 -46.23
CA THR A 162 -3.00 -0.64 -47.40
C THR A 162 -3.41 -2.03 -46.96
N VAL A 163 -2.57 -2.71 -46.17
CA VAL A 163 -2.86 -4.05 -45.66
C VAL A 163 -4.04 -4.06 -44.68
N ALA A 164 -4.12 -3.05 -43.82
CA ALA A 164 -5.25 -2.92 -42.89
C ALA A 164 -6.58 -2.77 -43.66
N SER A 165 -6.59 -1.99 -44.74
CA SER A 165 -7.75 -1.80 -45.62
C SER A 165 -8.12 -3.07 -46.39
N GLU A 166 -7.12 -3.80 -46.92
CA GLU A 166 -7.31 -5.09 -47.60
C GLU A 166 -7.95 -6.16 -46.69
N SER A 167 -7.78 -6.05 -45.38
CA SER A 167 -8.33 -7.00 -44.41
C SER A 167 -9.86 -7.03 -44.35
N GLY A 168 -10.53 -5.96 -44.82
CA GLY A 168 -11.97 -5.80 -44.72
C GLY A 168 -12.52 -5.48 -43.32
N LYS A 169 -11.66 -5.45 -42.29
CA LYS A 169 -12.04 -4.99 -40.95
C LYS A 169 -11.93 -3.46 -40.83
N PRO A 170 -12.64 -2.84 -39.87
CA PRO A 170 -12.33 -1.49 -39.43
C PRO A 170 -10.84 -1.34 -39.10
N TRP A 171 -10.25 -0.20 -39.43
CA TRP A 171 -8.88 0.07 -39.05
C TRP A 171 -8.64 1.53 -38.69
N TRP A 172 -7.68 1.71 -37.78
CA TRP A 172 -7.23 2.96 -37.24
C TRP A 172 -5.75 3.13 -37.59
N ILE A 173 -5.29 4.37 -37.65
CA ILE A 173 -3.87 4.67 -37.85
C ILE A 173 -3.41 5.74 -36.88
N SER A 174 -2.22 5.55 -36.33
CA SER A 174 -1.55 6.44 -35.41
C SER A 174 -0.12 6.71 -35.84
N TRP A 175 0.23 7.98 -35.96
CA TRP A 175 1.60 8.41 -36.27
C TRP A 175 2.33 8.90 -35.02
N THR A 176 3.64 8.69 -35.00
CA THR A 176 4.52 9.32 -34.02
C THR A 176 5.11 10.60 -34.59
N LEU A 177 5.01 11.67 -33.81
CA LEU A 177 5.41 13.01 -34.21
C LEU A 177 6.76 13.38 -33.57
N GLU A 178 7.38 14.42 -34.11
CA GLU A 178 8.43 15.14 -33.39
C GLU A 178 7.87 15.73 -32.10
N ASP A 179 8.68 15.76 -31.04
CA ASP A 179 8.28 16.32 -29.74
C ASP A 179 8.37 17.86 -29.73
N ASN A 180 7.65 18.47 -30.68
CA ASN A 180 7.52 19.91 -30.89
C ASN A 180 6.08 20.27 -31.33
N LEU A 181 5.81 21.56 -31.55
CA LEU A 181 4.48 22.05 -31.95
C LEU A 181 4.26 22.07 -33.47
N SER A 182 5.16 21.47 -34.27
CA SER A 182 5.09 21.52 -35.74
C SER A 182 4.03 20.60 -36.34
N ALA A 183 3.60 19.58 -35.58
CA ALA A 183 2.74 18.50 -36.05
C ALA A 183 3.30 17.75 -37.29
N ARG A 184 4.61 17.52 -37.30
CA ARG A 184 5.30 16.71 -38.31
C ARG A 184 5.59 15.31 -37.78
N LEU A 185 5.53 14.32 -38.67
CA LEU A 185 6.04 12.98 -38.41
C LEU A 185 7.55 13.07 -38.14
N ARG A 186 8.12 12.04 -37.50
CA ARG A 186 9.57 12.03 -37.24
C ARG A 186 10.45 12.01 -38.47
N SER A 187 9.91 11.62 -39.62
CA SER A 187 10.56 11.81 -40.93
C SER A 187 10.66 13.27 -41.38
N GLY A 188 10.05 14.21 -40.65
CA GLY A 188 9.89 15.61 -41.04
C GLY A 188 8.69 15.85 -41.97
N GLU A 189 8.00 14.81 -42.42
CA GLU A 189 6.83 14.91 -43.30
C GLU A 189 5.63 15.52 -42.56
N ALA A 190 4.79 16.29 -43.27
CA ALA A 190 3.60 16.89 -42.66
C ALA A 190 2.53 15.83 -42.37
N LEU A 191 1.88 15.93 -41.21
CA LEU A 191 0.78 15.04 -40.83
C LEU A 191 -0.37 15.07 -41.86
N GLU A 192 -0.69 16.23 -42.42
CA GLU A 192 -1.71 16.37 -43.46
C GLU A 192 -1.38 15.55 -44.73
N THR A 193 -0.10 15.44 -45.08
CA THR A 193 0.36 14.59 -46.21
C THR A 193 0.14 13.12 -45.90
N ALA A 194 0.44 12.68 -44.68
CA ALA A 194 0.21 11.31 -44.24
C ALA A 194 -1.28 10.95 -44.33
N VAL A 195 -2.17 11.82 -43.82
CA VAL A 195 -3.62 11.65 -43.89
C VAL A 195 -4.10 11.60 -45.33
N ALA A 196 -3.69 12.55 -46.18
CA ALA A 196 -4.13 12.61 -47.58
C ALA A 196 -3.79 11.33 -48.36
N THR A 197 -2.65 10.70 -48.06
CA THR A 197 -2.16 9.49 -48.72
C THR A 197 -3.03 8.27 -48.45
N ILE A 198 -3.70 8.21 -47.29
CA ILE A 198 -4.51 7.05 -46.88
C ILE A 198 -6.02 7.31 -46.85
N SER A 199 -6.46 8.56 -47.04
CA SER A 199 -7.87 8.97 -46.83
C SER A 199 -8.88 8.29 -47.77
N GLN A 200 -8.42 7.76 -48.91
CA GLN A 200 -9.28 7.07 -49.89
C GLN A 200 -9.37 5.57 -49.64
N LEU A 201 -8.59 5.02 -48.71
CA LEU A 201 -8.62 3.60 -48.41
C LEU A 201 -9.88 3.27 -47.59
N PRO A 202 -10.67 2.25 -48.00
CA PRO A 202 -11.89 1.88 -47.29
C PRO A 202 -11.59 1.32 -45.89
N GLY A 203 -12.54 1.46 -44.97
CA GLY A 203 -12.46 0.90 -43.61
C GLY A 203 -11.79 1.79 -42.56
N LEU A 204 -11.24 2.95 -42.94
CA LEU A 204 -10.66 3.92 -42.00
C LEU A 204 -11.72 4.44 -41.02
N GLN A 205 -11.47 4.32 -39.72
CA GLN A 205 -12.38 4.81 -38.68
C GLN A 205 -11.76 5.80 -37.68
N ALA A 206 -10.43 5.85 -37.56
CA ALA A 206 -9.76 6.83 -36.70
C ALA A 206 -8.37 7.24 -37.21
N LEU A 207 -8.06 8.53 -37.06
CA LEU A 207 -6.74 9.14 -37.25
C LEU A 207 -6.22 9.58 -35.89
N LEU A 208 -5.09 9.02 -35.48
CA LEU A 208 -4.53 9.20 -34.15
C LEU A 208 -3.09 9.69 -34.24
N VAL A 209 -2.59 10.20 -33.11
CA VAL A 209 -1.17 10.45 -32.89
C VAL A 209 -0.76 9.88 -31.54
N ASN A 210 0.39 9.22 -31.49
CA ASN A 210 0.84 8.57 -30.26
C ASN A 210 2.36 8.59 -30.13
N CYS A 211 2.83 8.09 -28.98
CA CYS A 211 4.26 7.92 -28.70
C CYS A 211 5.08 9.21 -28.93
N CYS A 212 4.49 10.34 -28.59
CA CYS A 212 5.07 11.68 -28.59
C CYS A 212 4.56 12.43 -27.34
N SER A 213 5.04 13.65 -27.12
CA SER A 213 4.66 14.45 -25.97
C SER A 213 3.16 14.81 -25.95
N PRO A 214 2.55 15.03 -24.77
CA PRO A 214 1.18 15.50 -24.67
C PRO A 214 0.88 16.79 -25.45
N GLN A 215 1.89 17.66 -25.57
CA GLN A 215 1.80 18.92 -26.29
C GLN A 215 1.85 18.72 -27.81
N ALA A 216 2.63 17.74 -28.30
CA ALA A 216 2.61 17.36 -29.71
C ALA A 216 1.23 16.81 -30.12
N VAL A 217 0.60 16.00 -29.25
CA VAL A 217 -0.79 15.55 -29.46
C VAL A 217 -1.75 16.74 -29.55
N ALA A 218 -1.67 17.69 -28.62
CA ALA A 218 -2.50 18.89 -28.64
C ALA A 218 -2.30 19.72 -29.93
N ALA A 219 -1.06 19.86 -30.41
CA ALA A 219 -0.74 20.58 -31.64
C ALA A 219 -1.29 19.89 -32.90
N ALA A 220 -1.37 18.55 -32.88
CA ALA A 220 -1.84 17.75 -34.02
C ALA A 220 -3.37 17.74 -34.18
N LEU A 221 -4.13 17.82 -33.09
CA LEU A 221 -5.60 17.67 -33.15
C LEU A 221 -6.30 18.69 -34.08
N PRO A 222 -6.00 20.01 -34.05
CA PRO A 222 -6.57 20.96 -35.01
C PRO A 222 -6.15 20.72 -36.46
N ARG A 223 -5.05 20.00 -36.69
CA ARG A 223 -4.58 19.59 -38.03
C ARG A 223 -5.42 18.43 -38.52
N LEU A 224 -5.53 17.39 -37.70
CA LEU A 224 -6.39 16.23 -37.96
C LEU A 224 -7.84 16.64 -38.18
N GLN A 225 -8.39 17.54 -37.37
CA GLN A 225 -9.77 18.01 -37.52
C GLN A 225 -10.05 18.66 -38.89
N ARG A 226 -9.04 19.30 -39.51
CA ARG A 226 -9.19 19.94 -40.82
C ARG A 226 -9.07 18.99 -42.00
N CYS A 227 -8.28 17.91 -41.86
CA CYS A 227 -8.02 16.97 -42.95
C CYS A 227 -8.77 15.63 -42.81
N ALA A 228 -9.34 15.32 -41.64
CA ALA A 228 -10.08 14.10 -41.40
C ALA A 228 -11.37 14.05 -42.25
N PRO A 229 -11.69 12.90 -42.86
CA PRO A 229 -13.01 12.69 -43.45
C PRO A 229 -14.12 12.83 -42.39
N PRO A 230 -15.34 13.31 -42.74
CA PRO A 230 -16.37 13.67 -41.75
C PRO A 230 -16.81 12.57 -40.76
N THR A 231 -16.67 11.30 -41.13
CA THR A 231 -17.07 10.15 -40.30
C THR A 231 -15.90 9.51 -39.55
N VAL A 232 -14.68 10.01 -39.74
CA VAL A 232 -13.46 9.45 -39.16
C VAL A 232 -13.17 10.16 -37.84
N ARG A 233 -12.96 9.38 -36.78
CA ARG A 233 -12.57 9.89 -35.47
C ARG A 233 -11.18 10.49 -35.52
N ILE A 234 -10.93 11.49 -34.67
CA ILE A 234 -9.58 11.99 -34.40
C ILE A 234 -9.25 11.79 -32.92
N GLY A 235 -7.97 11.66 -32.59
CA GLY A 235 -7.57 11.41 -31.21
C GLY A 235 -6.06 11.32 -31.01
N GLY A 236 -5.67 10.92 -29.80
CA GLY A 236 -4.27 10.67 -29.50
C GLY A 236 -4.04 10.12 -28.10
N TYR A 237 -2.87 9.54 -27.92
CA TYR A 237 -2.44 8.90 -26.68
C TYR A 237 -0.93 9.07 -26.52
N ALA A 238 -0.55 10.01 -25.65
CA ALA A 238 0.82 10.48 -25.51
C ALA A 238 1.68 9.58 -24.62
N ASN A 239 3.00 9.76 -24.71
CA ASN A 239 3.93 9.27 -23.71
C ASN A 239 3.78 10.06 -22.40
N GLY A 240 3.99 9.36 -21.29
CA GLY A 240 4.01 9.90 -19.94
C GLY A 240 5.42 10.13 -19.37
N PHE A 241 6.41 10.37 -20.22
CA PHE A 241 7.78 10.70 -19.79
C PHE A 241 8.13 12.17 -20.04
N ALA A 242 8.94 12.76 -19.15
CA ALA A 242 9.46 14.11 -19.30
C ALA A 242 10.57 14.19 -20.37
N THR A 243 11.37 13.14 -20.48
CA THR A 243 12.34 13.00 -21.57
C THR A 243 11.55 12.81 -22.86
N THR A 244 11.60 13.82 -23.72
CA THR A 244 11.03 13.70 -25.05
C THR A 244 11.69 12.52 -25.77
N THR A 245 10.95 11.87 -26.63
CA THR A 245 11.50 10.73 -27.35
C THR A 245 12.60 11.18 -28.32
N SER A 246 12.51 12.40 -28.85
CA SER A 246 13.60 13.08 -29.55
C SER A 246 14.86 13.19 -28.70
N GLN A 247 14.77 13.55 -27.41
CA GLN A 247 15.93 13.58 -26.50
C GLN A 247 16.47 12.18 -26.21
N TRP A 248 15.61 11.18 -26.08
CA TRP A 248 16.05 9.79 -25.89
C TRP A 248 16.83 9.27 -27.11
N LEU A 249 16.32 9.54 -28.32
CA LEU A 249 16.97 9.17 -29.59
C LEU A 249 18.29 9.90 -29.83
N ALA A 250 18.39 11.16 -29.40
CA ALA A 250 19.60 11.96 -29.57
C ALA A 250 20.73 11.58 -28.59
N GLY A 251 20.48 10.67 -27.64
CA GLY A 251 21.43 10.24 -26.61
C GLY A 251 21.51 11.21 -25.43
N THR A 252 21.91 10.70 -24.26
CA THR A 252 22.08 11.50 -23.04
C THR A 252 23.16 12.57 -23.27
N GLY A 253 22.76 13.81 -23.56
CA GLY A 253 23.67 14.94 -23.73
C GLY A 253 23.49 15.76 -25.01
N ALA A 254 22.60 15.38 -25.93
CA ALA A 254 22.24 16.26 -27.03
C ALA A 254 21.40 17.43 -26.50
N ALA A 255 21.92 18.65 -26.63
CA ALA A 255 21.12 19.84 -26.40
C ALA A 255 19.97 19.85 -27.42
N PRO A 256 18.71 20.03 -27.00
CA PRO A 256 17.61 20.18 -27.94
C PRO A 256 17.91 21.34 -28.89
N GLU A 257 17.61 21.18 -30.18
CA GLU A 257 17.70 22.29 -31.13
C GLU A 257 16.86 23.47 -30.59
N ALA A 258 17.49 24.64 -30.52
CA ALA A 258 16.90 25.81 -29.90
C ALA A 258 15.62 26.24 -30.65
N GLY A 259 14.48 26.24 -29.96
CA GLY A 259 13.28 26.99 -30.36
C GLY A 259 12.04 26.20 -30.78
N LEU A 260 12.07 24.86 -30.85
CA LEU A 260 10.87 24.06 -31.17
C LEU A 260 10.45 23.05 -30.09
N HIS A 261 11.35 22.62 -29.21
CA HIS A 261 11.01 21.64 -28.18
C HIS A 261 10.24 22.29 -27.01
N VAL A 262 9.07 21.73 -26.71
CA VAL A 262 8.30 22.13 -25.53
C VAL A 262 8.93 21.44 -24.32
N VAL A 263 9.57 22.22 -23.45
CA VAL A 263 10.02 21.72 -22.15
C VAL A 263 8.77 21.42 -21.32
N PRO A 264 8.57 20.17 -20.87
CA PRO A 264 7.42 19.86 -20.04
C PRO A 264 7.51 20.61 -18.71
N PRO A 265 6.40 21.16 -18.18
CA PRO A 265 6.43 21.84 -16.89
C PRO A 265 6.82 20.84 -15.79
N ALA A 266 7.83 21.16 -14.99
CA ALA A 266 8.42 20.22 -14.03
C ALA A 266 7.40 19.73 -12.98
N GLU A 267 6.43 20.57 -12.63
CA GLU A 267 5.33 20.28 -11.72
C GLU A 267 4.37 19.20 -12.23
N GLU A 268 4.35 18.93 -13.54
CA GLU A 268 3.49 17.91 -14.12
C GLU A 268 4.06 16.50 -13.99
N TYR A 269 5.33 16.37 -13.59
CA TYR A 269 6.07 15.11 -13.57
C TYR A 269 6.66 14.81 -12.19
N THR A 270 6.85 13.52 -11.90
CA THR A 270 7.63 13.07 -10.75
C THR A 270 9.12 13.39 -10.95
N ARG A 271 9.91 13.23 -9.88
CA ARG A 271 11.38 13.38 -9.96
C ARG A 271 12.02 12.41 -10.95
N GLU A 272 11.39 11.27 -11.18
CA GLU A 272 11.81 10.25 -12.14
C GLU A 272 11.36 10.57 -13.58
N GLY A 273 10.74 11.72 -13.80
CA GLY A 273 10.28 12.17 -15.11
C GLY A 273 9.05 11.42 -15.60
N ILE A 274 8.18 10.95 -14.71
CA ILE A 274 6.89 10.31 -15.07
C ILE A 274 5.77 11.32 -14.88
N ILE A 275 4.88 11.50 -15.86
CA ILE A 275 3.75 12.42 -15.73
C ILE A 275 2.81 11.98 -14.60
N LEU A 276 2.33 12.94 -13.82
CA LEU A 276 1.35 12.67 -12.77
C LEU A 276 -0.03 12.33 -13.37
N PRO A 277 -0.81 11.42 -12.74
CA PRO A 277 -2.14 11.04 -13.25
C PRO A 277 -3.05 12.24 -13.54
N ASP A 278 -3.15 13.19 -12.60
CA ASP A 278 -3.99 14.38 -12.75
C ASP A 278 -3.50 15.29 -13.90
N SER A 279 -2.19 15.37 -14.10
CA SER A 279 -1.61 16.11 -15.22
C SER A 279 -1.95 15.47 -16.55
N TYR A 280 -1.82 14.14 -16.66
CA TYR A 280 -2.23 13.42 -17.88
C TYR A 280 -3.73 13.58 -18.15
N ALA A 281 -4.56 13.47 -17.11
CA ALA A 281 -6.00 13.69 -17.22
C ALA A 281 -6.36 15.10 -17.70
N ARG A 282 -5.63 16.14 -17.25
CA ARG A 282 -5.78 17.52 -17.77
C ARG A 282 -5.43 17.61 -19.25
N HIS A 283 -4.35 16.97 -19.70
CA HIS A 283 -4.00 16.91 -21.12
C HIS A 283 -5.07 16.18 -21.94
N ALA A 284 -5.56 15.03 -21.48
CA ALA A 284 -6.64 14.29 -22.14
C ALA A 284 -7.94 15.08 -22.23
N ALA A 285 -8.30 15.81 -21.16
CA ALA A 285 -9.45 16.71 -21.16
C ALA A 285 -9.27 17.86 -22.15
N HIS A 286 -8.05 18.39 -22.27
CA HIS A 286 -7.71 19.41 -23.25
C HIS A 286 -7.80 18.87 -24.68
N TRP A 287 -7.29 17.66 -24.96
CA TRP A 287 -7.42 17.00 -26.25
C TRP A 287 -8.88 16.81 -26.65
N ARG A 288 -9.73 16.41 -25.71
CA ARG A 288 -11.18 16.32 -25.92
C ARG A 288 -11.78 17.67 -26.31
N ALA A 289 -11.37 18.75 -25.64
CA ALA A 289 -11.82 20.10 -25.99
C ALA A 289 -11.36 20.54 -27.40
N LEU A 290 -10.23 20.00 -27.89
CA LEU A 290 -9.73 20.18 -29.26
C LEU A 290 -10.37 19.22 -30.29
N GLY A 291 -11.38 18.44 -29.89
CA GLY A 291 -12.13 17.56 -30.79
C GLY A 291 -11.69 16.10 -30.78
N ALA A 292 -10.77 15.69 -29.89
CA ALA A 292 -10.44 14.28 -29.73
C ALA A 292 -11.67 13.47 -29.29
N SER A 293 -11.91 12.39 -30.01
CA SER A 293 -12.97 11.38 -29.76
C SER A 293 -12.40 10.00 -29.43
N VAL A 294 -11.06 9.88 -29.44
CA VAL A 294 -10.31 8.72 -28.97
C VAL A 294 -9.15 9.24 -28.11
N VAL A 295 -9.03 8.76 -26.88
CA VAL A 295 -7.95 9.11 -25.95
C VAL A 295 -7.44 7.85 -25.26
N GLY A 296 -6.17 7.79 -24.89
CA GLY A 296 -5.58 6.62 -24.20
C GLY A 296 -4.20 6.95 -23.64
N GLY A 297 -3.42 5.93 -23.28
CA GLY A 297 -2.03 6.08 -22.82
C GLY A 297 -1.03 5.35 -23.73
N CYS A 298 0.17 5.89 -23.91
CA CYS A 298 1.27 5.17 -24.58
C CYS A 298 2.33 4.74 -23.56
N CYS A 299 3.61 5.08 -23.76
CA CYS A 299 4.68 4.69 -22.85
C CYS A 299 4.76 5.69 -21.68
N GLY A 300 4.76 5.22 -20.43
CA GLY A 300 4.77 6.12 -19.26
C GLY A 300 3.81 5.58 -18.22
N ASP A 301 4.38 4.98 -17.18
CA ASP A 301 3.62 4.19 -16.22
C ASP A 301 3.06 5.10 -15.12
N ILE A 302 1.75 5.37 -15.17
CA ILE A 302 1.03 6.17 -14.17
C ILE A 302 0.86 5.38 -12.85
N GLU A 303 1.09 4.07 -12.87
CA GLU A 303 0.89 3.15 -11.73
C GLU A 303 2.16 2.92 -10.88
N LYS A 304 3.27 3.59 -11.20
CA LYS A 304 4.55 3.46 -10.49
C LYS A 304 4.59 4.01 -9.05
N LEU A 305 3.48 4.48 -8.49
CA LEU A 305 3.49 5.12 -7.17
C LEU A 305 3.46 4.13 -5.99
N GLY A 306 2.90 2.93 -6.15
CA GLY A 306 2.77 1.97 -5.04
C GLY A 306 4.01 1.11 -4.81
N SER A 307 4.49 0.43 -5.85
CA SER A 307 5.51 -0.62 -5.75
C SER A 307 6.95 -0.11 -5.64
N LYS A 308 7.26 1.06 -6.23
CA LYS A 308 8.63 1.64 -6.21
C LYS A 308 8.96 2.45 -4.96
N ARG A 309 7.98 2.73 -4.09
CA ARG A 309 8.21 3.35 -2.77
C ARG A 309 8.51 2.34 -1.66
N GLY A 310 8.76 1.08 -2.01
CA GLY A 310 9.07 0.03 -1.04
C GLY A 310 7.86 -0.41 -0.21
N VAL A 311 6.64 -0.12 -0.67
CA VAL A 311 5.43 -0.55 0.03
C VAL A 311 5.17 -2.02 -0.32
N ILE A 312 5.44 -2.88 0.66
CA ILE A 312 5.11 -4.30 0.63
C ILE A 312 3.58 -4.41 0.48
N SER A 313 3.07 -5.31 -0.36
CA SER A 313 1.60 -5.46 -0.54
C SER A 313 0.86 -5.70 0.79
N GLN A 314 1.55 -6.31 1.77
CA GLN A 314 1.07 -6.46 3.14
C GLN A 314 0.94 -5.11 3.88
N SER A 315 1.87 -4.17 3.70
CA SER A 315 1.76 -2.85 4.32
C SER A 315 0.71 -1.94 3.67
N ILE A 316 0.27 -2.21 2.44
CA ILE A 316 -0.95 -1.56 1.90
C ILE A 316 -2.17 -2.00 2.69
N LYS A 317 -2.27 -3.30 3.04
CA LYS A 317 -3.35 -3.80 3.89
C LYS A 317 -3.25 -3.23 5.30
N ASP A 318 -2.05 -3.16 5.87
CA ASP A 318 -1.84 -2.62 7.22
C ASP A 318 -2.12 -1.12 7.28
N VAL A 319 -1.77 -0.34 6.24
CA VAL A 319 -2.09 1.09 6.15
C VAL A 319 -3.58 1.32 5.90
N LEU A 320 -4.21 0.56 5.00
CA LEU A 320 -5.66 0.65 4.79
C LEU A 320 -6.41 0.26 6.07
N GLN A 321 -5.95 -0.78 6.77
CA GLN A 321 -6.52 -1.17 8.06
C GLN A 321 -6.28 -0.08 9.11
N SER A 322 -5.08 0.50 9.21
CA SER A 322 -4.80 1.63 10.11
C SER A 322 -5.68 2.85 9.81
N LEU A 323 -5.91 3.17 8.54
CA LEU A 323 -6.79 4.28 8.15
C LEU A 323 -8.27 4.00 8.46
N VAL A 324 -8.68 2.73 8.44
CA VAL A 324 -10.00 2.29 8.89
C VAL A 324 -10.09 2.34 10.41
N ASP A 325 -9.06 1.89 11.12
CA ASP A 325 -8.97 1.89 12.57
C ASP A 325 -8.92 3.33 13.14
N ASP A 326 -8.29 4.26 12.42
CA ASP A 326 -8.26 5.70 12.73
C ASP A 326 -9.56 6.43 12.30
N ASP A 327 -10.54 5.70 11.75
CA ASP A 327 -11.82 6.23 11.25
C ASP A 327 -11.61 7.35 10.20
N LEU A 328 -10.56 7.26 9.38
CA LEU A 328 -10.27 8.17 8.27
C LEU A 328 -10.82 7.64 6.95
N VAL A 329 -10.95 6.33 6.82
CA VAL A 329 -11.48 5.64 5.64
C VAL A 329 -12.53 4.63 6.09
N ARG A 330 -13.68 4.59 5.42
CA ARG A 330 -14.70 3.55 5.62
C ARG A 330 -14.34 2.33 4.81
N GLN A 331 -14.61 1.15 5.35
CA GLN A 331 -14.48 -0.12 4.65
C GLN A 331 -15.81 -0.87 4.69
N GLU A 332 -16.25 -1.38 3.54
CA GLU A 332 -17.36 -2.33 3.47
C GLU A 332 -16.98 -3.52 2.60
N LYS A 333 -17.40 -4.70 3.03
CA LYS A 333 -17.17 -5.94 2.32
C LYS A 333 -18.39 -6.25 1.47
N ILE A 334 -18.22 -6.23 0.15
CA ILE A 334 -19.27 -6.58 -0.81
C ILE A 334 -18.79 -7.83 -1.56
N GLY A 335 -19.36 -8.97 -1.21
CA GLY A 335 -18.97 -10.28 -1.74
C GLY A 335 -17.56 -10.70 -1.31
N ILE A 336 -16.68 -10.93 -2.30
CA ILE A 336 -15.28 -11.33 -2.08
C ILE A 336 -14.32 -10.14 -1.98
N SER A 337 -14.79 -8.91 -2.21
CA SER A 337 -13.97 -7.71 -2.28
C SER A 337 -14.28 -6.74 -1.14
N ASN A 338 -13.24 -6.02 -0.68
CA ASN A 338 -13.37 -4.92 0.27
C ASN A 338 -13.31 -3.61 -0.50
N TYR A 339 -14.27 -2.73 -0.24
CA TYR A 339 -14.37 -1.40 -0.82
C TYR A 339 -14.03 -0.37 0.25
N PHE A 340 -13.29 0.67 -0.14
CA PHE A 340 -12.82 1.71 0.76
C PHE A 340 -13.24 3.08 0.21
N TRP A 341 -13.77 3.96 1.07
CA TRP A 341 -14.12 5.34 0.67
C TRP A 341 -14.03 6.31 1.85
N SER A 342 -13.93 7.60 1.55
CA SER A 342 -14.08 8.68 2.54
C SER A 342 -14.77 9.86 1.85
N PHE A 343 -15.68 10.54 2.53
CA PHE A 343 -16.22 11.79 2.01
C PHE A 343 -15.42 12.97 2.59
N PRO A 344 -15.08 14.00 1.79
CA PRO A 344 -14.41 15.21 2.29
C PRO A 344 -15.17 15.89 3.45
N SER A 345 -16.50 15.69 3.52
CA SER A 345 -17.36 16.18 4.59
C SER A 345 -17.22 15.41 5.91
N ASP A 346 -16.78 14.15 5.88
CA ASP A 346 -16.77 13.29 7.08
C ASP A 346 -15.76 13.78 8.13
N THR A 347 -14.63 14.32 7.68
CA THR A 347 -13.63 14.92 8.58
C THR A 347 -14.17 16.16 9.28
N ALA A 348 -14.93 17.00 8.58
CA ALA A 348 -15.57 18.19 9.16
C ALA A 348 -16.62 17.79 10.21
N VAL A 349 -17.47 16.81 9.89
CA VAL A 349 -18.50 16.29 10.82
C VAL A 349 -17.87 15.63 12.06
N LYS A 350 -16.75 14.92 11.90
CA LYS A 350 -16.01 14.31 13.03
C LYS A 350 -15.42 15.38 13.95
N LEU A 351 -14.81 16.42 13.38
CA LEU A 351 -14.28 17.55 14.15
C LEU A 351 -15.39 18.29 14.91
N GLU A 352 -16.54 18.53 14.30
CA GLU A 352 -17.70 19.15 14.97
C GLU A 352 -18.20 18.28 16.14
N THR A 353 -18.25 16.96 15.95
CA THR A 353 -18.66 16.01 17.00
C THR A 353 -17.68 15.99 18.16
N ASP A 354 -16.38 15.98 17.89
CA ASP A 354 -15.34 15.96 18.92
C ASP A 354 -15.24 17.29 19.68
N ILE A 355 -15.45 18.42 18.99
CA ILE A 355 -15.61 19.73 19.63
C ILE A 355 -16.79 19.68 20.62
N GLY A 356 -17.94 19.13 20.21
CA GLY A 356 -19.10 18.97 21.09
C GLY A 356 -18.80 18.13 22.34
N LYS A 357 -18.11 16.98 22.19
CA LYS A 357 -17.70 16.14 23.32
C LYS A 357 -16.71 16.84 24.26
N LEU A 358 -15.76 17.58 23.70
CA LEU A 358 -14.78 18.33 24.49
C LEU A 358 -15.43 19.49 25.25
N GLN A 359 -16.41 20.17 24.63
CA GLN A 359 -17.21 21.20 25.30
C GLN A 359 -18.01 20.62 26.47
N GLN A 360 -18.68 19.48 26.27
CA GLN A 360 -19.40 18.82 27.36
C GLN A 360 -18.45 18.41 28.51
N ARG A 361 -17.30 17.82 28.20
CA ARG A 361 -16.29 17.47 29.22
C ARG A 361 -15.76 18.69 29.96
N LEU A 362 -15.60 19.81 29.26
CA LEU A 362 -15.17 21.07 29.86
C LEU A 362 -16.22 21.57 30.86
N GLU A 363 -17.50 21.53 30.50
CA GLU A 363 -18.61 21.90 31.39
C GLU A 363 -18.68 21.01 32.62
N GLU A 364 -18.58 19.68 32.45
CA GLU A 364 -18.55 18.71 33.56
C GLU A 364 -17.40 18.99 34.54
N ARG A 365 -16.19 19.23 34.01
CA ARG A 365 -15.01 19.55 34.84
C ARG A 365 -15.11 20.91 35.50
N GLN A 366 -15.71 21.90 34.86
CA GLN A 366 -15.97 23.21 35.46
C GLN A 366 -16.97 23.09 36.62
N ALA A 367 -18.04 22.31 36.45
CA ALA A 367 -19.01 22.05 37.51
C ALA A 367 -18.37 21.29 38.70
N GLU A 368 -17.54 20.29 38.41
CA GLU A 368 -16.80 19.56 39.44
C GLU A 368 -15.82 20.48 40.20
N ARG A 369 -15.10 21.35 39.49
CA ARG A 369 -14.24 22.35 40.11
C ARG A 369 -15.02 23.29 41.03
N GLN A 370 -16.15 23.83 40.58
CA GLN A 370 -16.98 24.71 41.43
C GLN A 370 -17.47 24.00 42.69
N ARG A 371 -17.85 22.73 42.57
CA ARG A 371 -18.24 21.90 43.71
C ARG A 371 -17.09 21.72 44.70
N LEU A 372 -15.90 21.39 44.20
CA LEU A 372 -14.70 21.21 45.02
C LEU A 372 -14.27 22.52 45.70
N ASP A 373 -14.33 23.64 44.99
CA ASP A 373 -14.05 24.97 45.54
C ASP A 373 -15.02 25.31 46.68
N THR A 374 -16.31 24.98 46.52
CA THR A 374 -17.33 25.15 47.57
C THR A 374 -17.02 24.27 48.79
N GLN A 375 -16.70 23.00 48.59
CA GLN A 375 -16.32 22.08 49.68
C GLN A 375 -15.04 22.51 50.40
N LEU A 376 -14.10 23.11 49.67
CA LEU A 376 -12.87 23.66 50.22
C LEU A 376 -13.17 24.85 51.14
N GLU A 377 -14.06 25.75 50.72
CA GLU A 377 -14.51 26.87 51.56
C GLU A 377 -15.30 26.39 52.79
N GLU A 378 -16.21 25.42 52.64
CA GLU A 378 -16.91 24.81 53.79
C GLU A 378 -15.93 24.16 54.78
N SER A 379 -14.89 23.49 54.29
CA SER A 379 -13.87 22.84 55.13
C SER A 379 -12.94 23.83 55.85
N LYS A 380 -12.86 25.08 55.37
CA LYS A 380 -12.12 26.17 56.03
C LYS A 380 -12.89 26.75 57.21
N VAL A 381 -14.22 26.66 57.22
CA VAL A 381 -15.05 27.13 58.35
C VAL A 381 -14.69 26.32 59.61
N GLY A 382 -14.22 27.02 60.66
CA GLY A 382 -13.72 26.38 61.89
C GLY A 382 -12.28 25.86 61.84
N LYS A 383 -11.61 25.93 60.68
CA LYS A 383 -10.16 25.75 60.50
C LYS A 383 -9.46 27.02 60.02
N GLU A 384 -10.05 28.15 60.35
CA GLU A 384 -9.49 29.46 60.08
C GLU A 384 -8.13 29.58 60.78
N ASP A 385 -7.17 30.19 60.08
CA ASP A 385 -5.81 30.40 60.58
C ASP A 385 -5.83 31.56 61.59
N SER A 386 -6.48 31.34 62.73
CA SER A 386 -6.55 32.28 63.84
C SER A 386 -5.31 32.14 64.72
N GLY A 387 -4.83 33.25 65.30
CA GLY A 387 -3.70 33.24 66.23
C GLY A 387 -3.91 32.29 67.42
N GLU A 388 -5.16 32.09 67.86
CA GLU A 388 -5.52 31.14 68.92
C GLU A 388 -5.32 29.68 68.51
N ARG A 389 -5.64 29.31 67.25
CA ARG A 389 -5.42 27.95 66.75
C ARG A 389 -3.93 27.63 66.63
N GLN A 390 -3.12 28.58 66.16
CA GLN A 390 -1.68 28.41 66.07
C GLN A 390 -1.05 28.19 67.47
N GLU A 391 -1.56 28.91 68.48
CA GLU A 391 -1.13 28.73 69.87
C GLU A 391 -1.58 27.38 70.45
N LEU A 392 -2.83 26.96 70.21
CA LEU A 392 -3.33 25.65 70.64
C LEU A 392 -2.57 24.49 69.99
N VAL A 393 -2.24 24.58 68.71
CA VAL A 393 -1.41 23.57 68.01
C VAL A 393 0.01 23.53 68.60
N ARG A 394 0.58 24.69 68.96
CA ARG A 394 1.88 24.75 69.65
C ARG A 394 1.82 24.09 71.03
N GLN A 395 0.77 24.34 71.80
CA GLN A 395 0.55 23.73 73.12
C GLN A 395 0.35 22.21 73.02
N LEU A 396 -0.41 21.75 72.02
CA LEU A 396 -0.61 20.33 71.76
C LEU A 396 0.72 19.62 71.53
N LYS A 397 1.59 20.20 70.69
CA LYS A 397 2.91 19.65 70.40
C LYS A 397 3.81 19.59 71.64
N GLN A 398 3.77 20.63 72.49
CA GLN A 398 4.49 20.64 73.77
C GLN A 398 3.98 19.58 74.75
N LEU A 399 2.66 19.36 74.79
CA LEU A 399 2.05 18.32 75.62
C LEU A 399 2.42 16.92 75.13
N GLU A 400 2.44 16.68 73.82
CA GLU A 400 2.87 15.42 73.22
C GLU A 400 4.34 15.11 73.58
N GLU A 401 5.23 16.09 73.49
CA GLU A 401 6.63 15.95 73.90
C GLU A 401 6.77 15.64 75.40
N ARG A 402 5.97 16.29 76.27
CA ARG A 402 5.94 15.99 77.71
C ARG A 402 5.45 14.59 78.02
N VAL A 403 4.40 14.13 77.34
CA VAL A 403 3.87 12.76 77.49
C VAL A 403 4.94 11.75 77.06
N ALA A 404 5.66 12.01 75.97
CA ALA A 404 6.75 11.16 75.53
C ALA A 404 7.89 11.09 76.56
N GLN A 405 8.29 12.23 77.15
CA GLN A 405 9.30 12.28 78.21
C GLN A 405 8.85 11.51 79.47
N GLN A 406 7.61 11.72 79.93
CA GLN A 406 7.08 11.02 81.10
C GLN A 406 6.96 9.51 80.88
N LYS A 407 6.59 9.07 79.67
CA LYS A 407 6.61 7.63 79.31
C LYS A 407 8.03 7.06 79.32
N ALA A 408 9.01 7.79 78.83
CA ALA A 408 10.42 7.37 78.88
C ALA A 408 10.95 7.31 80.32
N GLU A 409 10.48 8.19 81.20
CA GLU A 409 10.81 8.16 82.63
C GLU A 409 10.15 6.99 83.35
N LEU A 410 8.86 6.73 83.13
CA LEU A 410 8.16 5.55 83.65
C LEU A 410 8.83 4.24 83.23
N ALA A 411 9.34 4.17 82.00
CA ALA A 411 10.06 2.99 81.51
C ALA A 411 11.32 2.66 82.35
N LYS A 412 11.98 3.66 82.94
CA LYS A 412 13.15 3.44 83.83
C LYS A 412 12.79 2.73 85.13
N TYR A 413 11.53 2.81 85.56
CA TYR A 413 11.03 2.18 86.79
C TYR A 413 10.27 0.87 86.52
N SER A 414 10.32 0.36 85.30
CA SER A 414 9.53 -0.81 84.86
C SER A 414 9.87 -2.13 85.56
N ASP A 415 11.00 -2.21 86.27
CA ASP A 415 11.40 -3.39 87.07
C ASP A 415 10.84 -3.36 88.50
N ASN A 416 10.31 -2.22 88.96
CA ASN A 416 9.68 -2.05 90.29
C ASN A 416 8.16 -1.98 90.21
N ASP A 417 7.58 -2.44 89.10
CA ASP A 417 6.13 -2.43 88.89
C ASP A 417 5.46 -3.57 89.69
N PRO A 418 4.58 -3.24 90.66
CA PRO A 418 3.88 -4.24 91.47
C PRO A 418 3.09 -5.26 90.64
N GLU A 419 2.50 -4.84 89.51
CA GLU A 419 1.73 -5.73 88.64
C GLU A 419 2.64 -6.75 87.94
N ARG A 420 3.84 -6.33 87.50
CA ARG A 420 4.84 -7.26 86.95
C ARG A 420 5.33 -8.25 88.00
N TYR A 421 5.53 -7.80 89.24
CA TYR A 421 5.95 -8.69 90.32
C TYR A 421 4.86 -9.73 90.64
N GLU A 422 3.60 -9.33 90.72
CA GLU A 422 2.46 -10.24 90.93
C GLU A 422 2.30 -11.22 89.76
N ALA A 423 2.38 -10.74 88.52
CA ALA A 423 2.34 -11.60 87.32
C ALA A 423 3.49 -12.61 87.30
N MET A 424 4.70 -12.20 87.71
CA MET A 424 5.84 -13.11 87.84
C MET A 424 5.61 -14.15 88.95
N ARG A 425 4.97 -13.76 90.06
CA ARG A 425 4.62 -14.69 91.16
C ARG A 425 3.59 -15.73 90.72
N GLU A 426 2.57 -15.33 89.96
CA GLU A 426 1.60 -16.26 89.38
C GLU A 426 2.26 -17.20 88.35
N ALA A 427 3.12 -16.68 87.49
CA ALA A 427 3.84 -17.47 86.49
C ALA A 427 4.71 -18.56 87.13
N ILE A 428 5.36 -18.27 88.27
CA ILE A 428 6.12 -19.27 89.04
C ILE A 428 5.22 -20.41 89.52
N HIS A 429 3.99 -20.11 89.99
CA HIS A 429 3.05 -21.13 90.42
C HIS A 429 2.64 -22.04 89.27
N VAL A 430 2.29 -21.45 88.12
CA VAL A 430 1.89 -22.19 86.90
C VAL A 430 3.04 -23.05 86.38
N ALA A 431 4.27 -22.54 86.41
CA ALA A 431 5.46 -23.29 86.01
C ALA A 431 5.69 -24.49 86.93
N LYS A 432 5.56 -24.32 88.25
CA LYS A 432 5.69 -25.40 89.24
C LYS A 432 4.64 -26.49 89.02
N ASP A 433 3.38 -26.12 88.84
CA ASP A 433 2.29 -27.07 88.60
C ASP A 433 2.48 -27.82 87.27
N SER A 434 2.94 -27.11 86.24
CA SER A 434 3.24 -27.72 84.94
C SER A 434 4.39 -28.72 85.03
N SER A 435 5.46 -28.39 85.74
CA SER A 435 6.58 -29.30 85.99
C SER A 435 6.13 -30.56 86.73
N ASN A 436 5.31 -30.42 87.78
CA ASN A 436 4.77 -31.56 88.52
C ASN A 436 3.90 -32.46 87.64
N ARG A 437 3.03 -31.87 86.81
CA ARG A 437 2.17 -32.63 85.88
C ARG A 437 2.99 -33.44 84.87
N TRP A 438 4.07 -32.88 84.34
CA TRP A 438 4.96 -33.60 83.43
C TRP A 438 5.72 -34.72 84.15
N LEU A 439 6.12 -34.51 85.41
CA LEU A 439 6.75 -35.54 86.24
C LEU A 439 5.80 -36.74 86.45
N ASP A 440 4.54 -36.47 86.80
CA ASP A 440 3.51 -37.52 86.99
C ASP A 440 3.26 -38.32 85.71
N ASN A 441 3.21 -37.64 84.56
CA ASN A 441 3.07 -38.29 83.26
C ASN A 441 4.25 -39.22 82.95
N ILE A 442 5.48 -38.78 83.27
CA ILE A 442 6.70 -39.57 83.09
C ILE A 442 6.64 -40.84 83.96
N TYR A 443 6.31 -40.72 85.24
CA TYR A 443 6.17 -41.88 86.14
C TYR A 443 5.04 -42.83 85.72
N THR A 444 3.95 -42.29 85.20
CA THR A 444 2.84 -43.10 84.66
C THR A 444 3.29 -43.90 83.44
N LEU A 445 4.05 -43.28 82.54
CA LEU A 445 4.67 -43.92 81.38
C LEU A 445 5.65 -45.02 81.78
N GLU A 446 6.52 -44.74 82.74
CA GLU A 446 7.47 -45.72 83.31
C GLU A 446 6.72 -46.93 83.88
N THR A 447 5.68 -46.70 84.68
CA THR A 447 4.85 -47.74 85.27
C THR A 447 4.13 -48.57 84.20
N TRP A 448 3.60 -47.92 83.17
CA TRP A 448 2.93 -48.61 82.06
C TRP A 448 3.92 -49.47 81.25
N LEU A 449 5.11 -48.96 80.95
CA LEU A 449 6.17 -49.69 80.24
C LEU A 449 6.60 -50.93 81.02
N LYS A 450 6.79 -50.81 82.34
CA LYS A 450 7.08 -51.93 83.24
C LYS A 450 5.99 -53.00 83.27
N ARG A 451 4.71 -52.61 83.11
CA ARG A 451 3.58 -53.56 83.05
C ARG A 451 3.45 -54.21 81.68
N LYS A 452 3.72 -53.50 80.59
CA LYS A 452 3.52 -54.00 79.23
C LYS A 452 4.64 -54.95 78.78
N PHE A 453 5.87 -54.71 79.22
CA PHE A 453 7.04 -55.51 78.88
C PHE A 453 7.49 -56.34 80.08
N GLU A 454 6.72 -57.38 80.42
CA GLU A 454 7.04 -58.30 81.52
C GLU A 454 8.37 -59.02 81.26
N GLY A 455 9.32 -58.86 82.18
CA GLY A 455 10.68 -59.41 82.09
C GLY A 455 11.79 -58.38 81.82
N MET A 456 11.44 -57.16 81.37
CA MET A 456 12.39 -56.10 80.97
C MET A 456 12.47 -54.92 81.97
N LYS A 457 12.22 -55.17 83.26
CA LYS A 457 12.11 -54.10 84.27
C LYS A 457 13.39 -53.29 84.46
N GLU A 458 14.55 -53.96 84.52
CA GLU A 458 15.84 -53.29 84.69
C GLU A 458 16.24 -52.43 83.48
N GLU A 459 15.84 -52.84 82.28
CA GLU A 459 16.12 -52.11 81.04
C GLU A 459 15.28 -50.83 80.94
N VAL A 460 14.01 -50.90 81.35
CA VAL A 460 13.14 -49.72 81.47
C VAL A 460 13.67 -48.76 82.55
N ASP A 461 14.13 -49.26 83.70
CA ASP A 461 14.75 -48.42 84.74
C ASP A 461 16.00 -47.70 84.26
N ASN A 462 16.85 -48.37 83.48
CA ASN A 462 18.05 -47.77 82.91
C ASN A 462 17.72 -46.70 81.85
N LEU A 463 16.70 -46.92 81.02
CA LEU A 463 16.25 -45.94 80.03
C LEU A 463 15.85 -44.62 80.70
N PHE A 464 15.02 -44.69 81.74
CA PHE A 464 14.57 -43.48 82.44
C PHE A 464 15.70 -42.80 83.24
N LYS A 465 16.70 -43.55 83.72
CA LYS A 465 17.93 -42.98 84.31
C LYS A 465 18.80 -42.24 83.29
N GLU A 466 18.99 -42.77 82.08
CA GLU A 466 19.78 -42.10 81.03
C GLU A 466 19.14 -40.79 80.54
N VAL A 467 17.81 -40.74 80.42
CA VAL A 467 17.10 -39.53 79.97
C VAL A 467 16.94 -38.50 81.11
N GLY A 468 17.51 -38.76 82.29
CA GLY A 468 17.59 -37.79 83.38
C GLY A 468 16.32 -37.64 84.20
N SER A 469 15.49 -38.68 84.34
CA SER A 469 14.31 -38.66 85.23
C SER A 469 14.64 -38.94 86.71
N GLY A 470 15.92 -39.09 87.06
CA GLY A 470 16.42 -39.30 88.42
C GLY A 470 16.43 -38.07 89.33
N TRP A 471 15.69 -37.01 89.01
CA TRP A 471 15.49 -35.88 89.93
C TRP A 471 14.28 -36.19 90.80
N GLY A 472 14.53 -36.76 91.98
CA GLY A 472 13.52 -36.83 93.03
C GLY A 472 12.93 -35.44 93.28
N LEU A 473 11.63 -35.40 93.57
CA LEU A 473 10.84 -34.24 94.01
C LEU A 473 11.72 -33.02 94.29
N LEU A 474 11.77 -32.07 93.36
CA LEU A 474 12.28 -30.73 93.64
C LEU A 474 11.34 -30.10 94.68
N THR A 475 11.59 -30.39 95.96
CA THR A 475 11.02 -29.67 97.08
C THR A 475 11.63 -28.29 97.08
N PHE A 476 11.08 -27.40 96.26
CA PHE A 476 11.19 -25.96 96.47
C PHE A 476 10.33 -25.63 97.68
N GLY A 477 10.97 -25.63 98.85
CA GLY A 477 10.49 -24.95 100.06
C GLY A 477 10.70 -23.45 99.96
#